data_AF-A0A4S9E5Y2-F1
#
_entry.id   AF-A0A4S9E5Y2-F1
#
_cell.length_a   1.000
_cell.length_b   1.000
_cell.length_c   1.000
_cell.angle_alpha   90.00
_cell.angle_beta   90.00
_cell.angle_gamma   90.00
#
_symmetry.space_group_name_H-M   'P 1'
#
loop_
_entity.id
_entity.type
_entity.pdbx_description
1 polymer ?
#
loop_
_entity_poly.entity_id
_entity_poly.type
_entity_poly.pdbx_seq_one_letter_code
_entity_poly.pdbx_strand_id
1 'polypeptide(L)'
;SRNRRIRFSEARTEQALSPTFSHLNTIIGLGVFMIITTLGISYTGALYSDYLPINTSTTFDNTQSKYNVTRILGSGYTFDVEKYQKYSPMFLAPTFALNYGLSFAALIAAIVHTIVYHRGELWTRLRLARKQEPQDVHMRLMSKYREAPDWWYAVLFAIATAFGLATVLGYSSQCPWWAYFVSLIIALVFIIPCCMILGITNIQLSLNVISPYLAGFMIPGRPIGVMIFKVYSTIVLGQAQTYSQDLKLAHYMKIPPRITFWSQVVMSFWASIVQVAVMNWTLSNIPNACASDQTSHFTCPNGRTFFSSSITWGVIGPQRMFGPGSIYAAFRWFWLVGALLPIAFYVLTRFFSQKQLRFLHAPVMLGAMSWLPPATPLSFTSWAMVGLTFNWWIRRRYNGWWSTYNYITAAALDSGLIIATLVIFFAITLPEVSVPAWWGSVGVFETMDSLGTAIRKTVADGETFGPKTW
;
A
#
# COMPACT_ATOMS: atom_id res chain seq x y z
N SER A 1 -36.37 2.87 -6.60
CA SER A 1 -35.61 1.77 -5.96
C SER A 1 -34.37 1.33 -6.76
N ARG A 2 -34.41 1.31 -8.10
CA ARG A 2 -33.29 0.90 -8.99
C ARG A 2 -31.98 1.70 -8.82
N ASN A 3 -32.05 3.03 -8.65
CA ASN A 3 -30.87 3.88 -8.43
C ASN A 3 -30.23 3.77 -7.03
N ARG A 4 -30.93 3.20 -6.03
CA ARG A 4 -30.38 3.06 -4.65
C ARG A 4 -29.41 1.89 -4.52
N ARG A 5 -29.60 0.79 -5.26
CA ARG A 5 -28.72 -0.40 -5.16
C ARG A 5 -27.39 -0.20 -5.90
N ILE A 6 -27.40 0.51 -7.02
CA ILE A 6 -26.20 0.77 -7.82
C ILE A 6 -25.19 1.64 -7.04
N ARG A 7 -25.65 2.62 -6.24
CA ARG A 7 -24.75 3.46 -5.42
C ARG A 7 -24.28 2.79 -4.12
N PHE A 8 -25.03 1.80 -3.61
CA PHE A 8 -24.62 0.96 -2.48
C PHE A 8 -23.37 0.14 -2.80
N SER A 9 -23.33 -0.35 -4.05
CA SER A 9 -22.21 -1.06 -4.64
C SER A 9 -20.93 -0.21 -4.67
N GLU A 10 -21.03 1.11 -4.83
CA GLU A 10 -19.88 2.04 -4.92
C GLU A 10 -19.30 2.45 -3.55
N ALA A 11 -19.84 1.95 -2.43
CA ALA A 11 -19.37 2.30 -1.09
C ALA A 11 -18.27 1.36 -0.57
N ARG A 12 -18.08 0.20 -1.20
CA ARG A 12 -17.18 -0.86 -0.71
C ARG A 12 -16.07 -1.17 -1.71
N THR A 13 -14.86 -1.40 -1.20
CA THR A 13 -13.66 -1.82 -1.94
C THR A 13 -13.68 -3.29 -2.36
N GLU A 14 -14.84 -3.82 -2.77
CA GLU A 14 -14.91 -5.20 -3.27
C GLU A 14 -14.58 -5.25 -4.77
N GLN A 15 -13.84 -6.29 -5.18
CA GLN A 15 -13.28 -6.42 -6.53
C GLN A 15 -14.38 -6.42 -7.62
N ALA A 16 -15.52 -7.04 -7.31
CA ALA A 16 -16.70 -7.13 -8.17
C ALA A 16 -17.50 -5.82 -8.27
N LEU A 17 -17.14 -4.79 -7.49
CA LEU A 17 -17.82 -3.50 -7.42
C LEU A 17 -16.94 -2.34 -7.92
N SER A 18 -15.62 -2.55 -8.02
CA SER A 18 -14.69 -1.55 -8.54
C SER A 18 -14.97 -1.21 -10.01
N PRO A 19 -14.92 0.08 -10.41
CA PRO A 19 -15.23 0.49 -11.77
C PRO A 19 -14.35 -0.18 -12.81
N THR A 20 -14.93 -0.54 -13.97
CA THR A 20 -14.20 -1.18 -15.08
C THR A 20 -12.95 -0.39 -15.52
N PHE A 21 -13.02 0.94 -15.51
CA PHE A 21 -11.86 1.75 -15.89
C PHE A 21 -10.70 1.57 -14.89
N SER A 22 -10.98 1.37 -13.60
CA SER A 22 -9.94 1.21 -12.58
C SER A 22 -9.20 -0.11 -12.75
N HIS A 23 -9.91 -1.19 -13.10
CA HIS A 23 -9.33 -2.47 -13.51
C HIS A 23 -8.43 -2.33 -14.75
N LEU A 24 -8.92 -1.66 -15.79
CA LEU A 24 -8.14 -1.44 -17.02
C LEU A 24 -6.88 -0.62 -16.76
N ASN A 25 -6.98 0.49 -16.03
CA ASN A 25 -5.81 1.30 -15.69
C ASN A 25 -4.79 0.53 -14.84
N THR A 26 -5.26 -0.32 -13.93
CA THR A 26 -4.38 -1.17 -13.11
C THR A 26 -3.63 -2.18 -13.97
N ILE A 27 -4.30 -2.85 -14.92
CA ILE A 27 -3.64 -3.79 -15.85
C ILE A 27 -2.67 -3.05 -16.78
N ILE A 28 -3.06 -1.90 -17.34
CA ILE A 28 -2.17 -1.12 -18.22
C ILE A 28 -0.94 -0.68 -17.42
N GLY A 29 -1.13 -0.18 -16.19
CA GLY A 29 -0.03 0.14 -15.30
C GLY A 29 0.86 -1.07 -15.07
N LEU A 30 0.27 -2.22 -14.73
CA LEU A 30 1.02 -3.44 -14.41
C LEU A 30 1.84 -3.91 -15.60
N GLY A 31 1.24 -3.92 -16.80
CA GLY A 31 1.92 -4.30 -18.03
C GLY A 31 3.04 -3.33 -18.40
N VAL A 32 2.72 -2.04 -18.51
CA VAL A 32 3.62 -1.01 -19.05
C VAL A 32 4.72 -0.63 -18.06
N PHE A 33 4.35 -0.30 -16.82
CA PHE A 33 5.27 0.27 -15.85
C PHE A 33 5.96 -0.76 -14.95
N MET A 34 5.34 -1.93 -14.76
CA MET A 34 5.96 -2.99 -13.95
C MET A 34 6.55 -4.09 -14.81
N ILE A 35 5.75 -4.85 -15.58
CA ILE A 35 6.25 -6.03 -16.30
C ILE A 35 7.27 -5.64 -17.36
N ILE A 36 6.91 -4.76 -18.30
CA ILE A 36 7.81 -4.36 -19.39
C ILE A 36 9.08 -3.69 -18.85
N THR A 37 8.95 -2.79 -17.87
CA THR A 37 10.12 -2.12 -17.28
C THR A 37 10.99 -3.07 -16.47
N THR A 38 10.41 -4.00 -15.71
CA THR A 38 11.16 -5.03 -14.97
C THR A 38 11.92 -5.94 -15.93
N LEU A 39 11.28 -6.41 -17.01
CA LEU A 39 11.94 -7.20 -18.03
C LEU A 39 13.08 -6.40 -18.67
N GLY A 40 12.86 -5.13 -18.99
CA GLY A 40 13.90 -4.23 -19.51
C GLY A 40 15.11 -4.17 -18.58
N ILE A 41 14.90 -3.93 -17.28
CA ILE A 41 15.99 -3.89 -16.28
C ILE A 41 16.69 -5.25 -16.20
N SER A 42 15.92 -6.32 -15.96
CA SER A 42 16.45 -7.67 -15.74
C SER A 42 17.23 -8.23 -16.93
N TYR A 43 16.82 -7.94 -18.17
CA TYR A 43 17.50 -8.46 -19.37
C TYR A 43 18.67 -7.59 -19.84
N THR A 44 18.63 -6.27 -19.58
CA THR A 44 19.77 -5.37 -19.89
C THR A 44 20.88 -5.41 -18.85
N GLY A 45 20.64 -6.01 -17.67
CA GLY A 45 21.58 -6.03 -16.56
C GLY A 45 21.69 -4.68 -15.83
N ALA A 46 20.75 -3.77 -16.07
CA ALA A 46 20.71 -2.48 -15.39
C ALA A 46 20.57 -2.66 -13.87
N LEU A 47 21.20 -1.78 -13.08
CA LEU A 47 21.19 -1.85 -11.61
C LEU A 47 21.77 -3.16 -11.05
N TYR A 48 22.63 -3.84 -11.82
CA TYR A 48 23.20 -5.15 -11.47
C TYR A 48 22.14 -6.25 -11.26
N SER A 49 21.00 -6.13 -11.93
CA SER A 49 19.87 -7.06 -11.80
C SER A 49 20.17 -8.50 -12.20
N ASP A 50 21.19 -8.75 -13.03
CA ASP A 50 21.57 -10.11 -13.45
C ASP A 50 21.92 -11.02 -12.27
N TYR A 51 22.41 -10.42 -11.18
CA TYR A 51 22.86 -11.08 -9.97
C TYR A 51 21.75 -11.23 -8.92
N LEU A 52 20.53 -10.79 -9.22
CA LEU A 52 19.44 -10.72 -8.25
C LEU A 52 18.19 -11.44 -8.77
N PRO A 53 17.36 -12.02 -7.88
CA PRO A 53 16.04 -12.50 -8.26
C PRO A 53 15.18 -11.35 -8.78
N ILE A 54 14.33 -11.63 -9.77
CA ILE A 54 13.48 -10.61 -10.40
C ILE A 54 12.50 -10.00 -9.39
N ASN A 55 11.88 -10.83 -8.55
CA ASN A 55 10.85 -10.40 -7.61
C ASN A 55 11.06 -10.96 -6.20
N THR A 56 11.43 -10.10 -5.26
CA THR A 56 11.51 -10.45 -3.83
C THR A 56 11.47 -9.18 -2.96
N SER A 57 11.00 -9.31 -1.72
CA SER A 57 11.02 -8.24 -0.70
C SER A 57 12.32 -8.21 0.12
N THR A 58 13.24 -9.13 -0.16
CA THR A 58 14.54 -9.22 0.52
C THR A 58 15.59 -8.33 -0.15
N THR A 59 16.54 -7.84 0.66
CA THR A 59 17.67 -7.01 0.23
C THR A 59 18.95 -7.84 0.21
N PHE A 60 19.85 -7.55 -0.74
CA PHE A 60 21.06 -8.33 -0.97
C PHE A 60 22.34 -7.49 -0.80
N ASP A 61 23.44 -8.15 -0.45
CA ASP A 61 24.78 -7.57 -0.47
C ASP A 61 25.51 -7.83 -1.81
N ASN A 62 26.74 -7.34 -1.92
CA ASN A 62 27.62 -7.51 -3.10
C ASN A 62 28.14 -8.94 -3.29
N THR A 63 27.79 -9.86 -2.39
CA THR A 63 28.12 -11.30 -2.48
C THR A 63 26.89 -12.16 -2.82
N GLN A 64 25.76 -11.53 -3.18
CA GLN A 64 24.44 -12.15 -3.41
C GLN A 64 23.81 -12.78 -2.18
N SER A 65 24.38 -12.54 -1.00
CA SER A 65 23.84 -13.03 0.25
C SER A 65 22.78 -12.06 0.79
N LYS A 66 21.94 -12.54 1.72
CA LYS A 66 20.95 -11.68 2.39
C LYS A 66 21.67 -10.57 3.14
N TYR A 67 21.29 -9.32 2.90
CA TYR A 67 21.97 -8.17 3.46
C TYR A 67 21.97 -8.19 4.99
N ASN A 68 23.16 -8.26 5.60
CA ASN A 68 23.29 -8.34 7.04
C ASN A 68 23.38 -6.96 7.68
N VAL A 69 22.24 -6.50 8.23
CA VAL A 69 22.10 -5.16 8.81
C VAL A 69 22.97 -4.96 10.05
N THR A 70 23.20 -5.99 10.86
CA THR A 70 23.96 -5.84 12.11
C THR A 70 25.42 -5.45 11.84
N ARG A 71 25.93 -5.74 10.64
CA ARG A 71 27.28 -5.33 10.21
C ARG A 71 27.42 -3.83 10.00
N ILE A 72 26.35 -3.10 9.72
CA ILE A 72 26.39 -1.65 9.42
C ILE A 72 25.82 -0.77 10.53
N LEU A 73 25.42 -1.40 11.65
CA LEU A 73 24.89 -0.71 12.82
C LEU A 73 25.99 -0.46 13.86
N GLY A 74 26.01 0.75 14.40
CA GLY A 74 26.82 1.18 15.53
C GLY A 74 26.11 0.96 16.88
N SER A 75 26.67 1.55 17.94
CA SER A 75 26.03 1.54 19.27
C SER A 75 24.68 2.26 19.22
N GLY A 76 23.65 1.68 19.86
CA GLY A 76 22.30 2.27 19.88
C GLY A 76 21.51 2.15 18.59
N TYR A 77 21.82 1.19 17.72
CA TYR A 77 21.15 0.95 16.42
C TYR A 77 21.19 2.16 15.47
N THR A 78 22.27 2.93 15.50
CA THR A 78 22.51 4.03 14.55
C THR A 78 23.37 3.56 13.38
N PHE A 79 23.29 4.25 12.25
CA PHE A 79 24.11 3.94 11.08
C PHE A 79 25.60 4.27 11.28
N ASP A 80 26.47 3.34 10.90
CA ASP A 80 27.93 3.50 10.93
C ASP A 80 28.49 3.49 9.50
N VAL A 81 29.08 4.62 9.09
CA VAL A 81 29.56 4.86 7.73
C VAL A 81 30.79 4.00 7.40
N GLU A 82 31.72 3.85 8.34
CA GLU A 82 32.96 3.10 8.09
C GLU A 82 32.65 1.61 7.94
N LYS A 83 31.75 1.07 8.77
CA LYS A 83 31.31 -0.31 8.65
C LYS A 83 30.56 -0.56 7.34
N TYR A 84 29.74 0.40 6.90
CA TYR A 84 29.04 0.32 5.62
C TYR A 84 30.00 0.30 4.42
N GLN A 85 31.03 1.15 4.42
CA GLN A 85 32.05 1.18 3.36
C GLN A 85 32.89 -0.10 3.34
N LYS A 86 33.15 -0.72 4.49
CA LYS A 86 33.89 -2.00 4.59
C LYS A 86 33.05 -3.23 4.21
N TYR A 87 31.73 -3.16 4.35
CA TYR A 87 30.86 -4.32 4.10
C TYR A 87 30.39 -4.37 2.64
N SER A 88 29.34 -3.64 2.28
CA SER A 88 28.80 -3.66 0.93
C SER A 88 27.75 -2.55 0.72
N PRO A 89 27.55 -2.10 -0.54
CA PRO A 89 26.34 -1.41 -0.90
C PRO A 89 25.14 -2.37 -0.82
N MET A 90 23.95 -1.82 -0.71
CA MET A 90 22.70 -2.59 -0.68
C MET A 90 22.11 -2.67 -2.07
N PHE A 91 21.71 -3.88 -2.47
CA PHE A 91 21.00 -4.14 -3.70
C PHE A 91 19.55 -4.54 -3.45
N LEU A 92 18.67 -3.98 -4.26
CA LEU A 92 17.25 -4.23 -4.30
C LEU A 92 16.91 -5.02 -5.56
N ALA A 93 16.00 -5.99 -5.43
CA ALA A 93 15.44 -6.68 -6.58
C ALA A 93 14.77 -5.69 -7.56
N PRO A 94 14.78 -5.95 -8.88
CA PRO A 94 14.25 -5.04 -9.89
C PRO A 94 12.80 -4.60 -9.64
N THR A 95 11.90 -5.52 -9.31
CA THR A 95 10.50 -5.16 -9.00
C THR A 95 10.38 -4.30 -7.74
N PHE A 96 11.20 -4.56 -6.73
CA PHE A 96 11.16 -3.82 -5.47
C PHE A 96 11.69 -2.40 -5.64
N ALA A 97 12.78 -2.24 -6.39
CA ALA A 97 13.30 -0.93 -6.79
C ALA A 97 12.25 -0.16 -7.59
N LEU A 98 11.67 -0.78 -8.64
CA LEU A 98 10.61 -0.17 -9.47
C LEU A 98 9.39 0.27 -8.66
N ASN A 99 8.96 -0.52 -7.68
CA ASN A 99 7.85 -0.11 -6.83
C ASN A 99 8.15 1.18 -6.05
N TYR A 100 9.39 1.39 -5.60
CA TYR A 100 9.76 2.67 -4.98
C TYR A 100 9.65 3.84 -5.96
N GLY A 101 10.12 3.67 -7.20
CA GLY A 101 9.98 4.67 -8.25
C GLY A 101 8.52 5.00 -8.56
N LEU A 102 7.70 3.98 -8.77
CA LEU A 102 6.27 4.15 -9.06
C LEU A 102 5.51 4.77 -7.89
N SER A 103 5.88 4.46 -6.66
CA SER A 103 5.29 5.09 -5.47
C SER A 103 5.56 6.60 -5.44
N PHE A 104 6.75 7.05 -5.84
CA PHE A 104 7.05 8.49 -6.01
C PHE A 104 6.19 9.13 -7.09
N ALA A 105 6.11 8.47 -8.26
CA ALA A 105 5.31 8.95 -9.38
C ALA A 105 3.81 9.04 -9.03
N ALA A 106 3.28 8.02 -8.35
CA ALA A 106 1.85 7.91 -8.01
C ALA A 106 1.35 9.04 -7.13
N LEU A 107 2.14 9.46 -6.15
CA LEU A 107 1.72 10.46 -5.17
C LEU A 107 1.81 11.90 -5.73
N ILE A 108 2.82 12.20 -6.54
CA ILE A 108 2.81 13.46 -7.33
C ILE A 108 1.68 13.43 -8.36
N ALA A 109 1.49 12.31 -9.04
CA ALA A 109 0.39 12.17 -9.98
C ALA A 109 -0.95 12.42 -9.28
N ALA A 110 -1.14 11.93 -8.06
CA ALA A 110 -2.34 12.18 -7.28
C ALA A 110 -2.59 13.66 -7.00
N ILE A 111 -1.56 14.41 -6.60
CA ILE A 111 -1.65 15.85 -6.37
C ILE A 111 -1.96 16.59 -7.67
N VAL A 112 -1.17 16.35 -8.72
CA VAL A 112 -1.33 17.04 -10.01
C VAL A 112 -2.67 16.70 -10.64
N HIS A 113 -3.09 15.44 -10.63
CA HIS A 113 -4.39 15.02 -11.13
C HIS A 113 -5.54 15.70 -10.37
N THR A 114 -5.45 15.77 -9.04
CA THR A 114 -6.44 16.47 -8.20
C THR A 114 -6.55 17.96 -8.57
N ILE A 115 -5.41 18.63 -8.74
CA ILE A 115 -5.37 20.06 -9.09
C ILE A 115 -5.89 20.29 -10.52
N VAL A 116 -5.46 19.48 -11.49
CA VAL A 116 -5.81 19.70 -12.91
C VAL A 116 -7.28 19.37 -13.18
N TYR A 117 -7.78 18.25 -12.68
CA TYR A 117 -9.13 17.77 -13.00
C TYR A 117 -10.20 18.27 -12.02
N HIS A 118 -9.87 18.44 -10.74
CA HIS A 118 -10.87 18.67 -9.70
C HIS A 118 -10.76 20.02 -8.99
N ARG A 119 -9.87 20.95 -9.39
CA ARG A 119 -9.72 22.27 -8.72
C ARG A 119 -11.02 23.04 -8.49
N GLY A 120 -11.88 23.10 -9.51
CA GLY A 120 -13.12 23.88 -9.44
C GLY A 120 -14.14 23.24 -8.50
N GLU A 121 -14.23 21.92 -8.55
CA GLU A 121 -15.08 21.12 -7.66
C GLU A 121 -14.57 21.18 -6.22
N LEU A 122 -13.27 21.04 -6.00
CA LEU A 122 -12.63 21.10 -4.70
C LEU A 122 -12.89 22.46 -4.03
N TRP A 123 -12.70 23.55 -4.76
CA TRP A 123 -12.92 24.89 -4.23
C TRP A 123 -14.40 25.17 -3.92
N THR A 124 -15.30 24.67 -4.78
CA THR A 124 -16.74 24.79 -4.56
C THR A 124 -17.17 23.99 -3.33
N ARG A 125 -16.71 22.74 -3.20
CA ARG A 125 -17.01 21.87 -2.05
C ARG A 125 -16.40 22.38 -0.75
N LEU A 126 -15.19 22.93 -0.77
CA LEU A 126 -14.57 23.56 0.39
C LEU A 126 -15.35 24.79 0.87
N ARG A 127 -15.88 25.60 -0.06
CA ARG A 127 -16.74 26.75 0.28
C ARG A 127 -18.11 26.34 0.81
N LEU A 128 -18.72 25.33 0.19
CA LEU A 128 -20.05 24.84 0.55
C LEU A 128 -20.03 23.92 1.77
N ALA A 129 -18.87 23.43 2.22
CA ALA A 129 -18.76 22.59 3.42
C ALA A 129 -19.34 23.27 4.68
N ARG A 130 -19.36 24.60 4.75
CA ARG A 130 -19.97 25.36 5.86
C ARG A 130 -21.49 25.55 5.74
N LYS A 131 -22.08 25.30 4.56
CA LYS A 131 -23.51 25.42 4.28
C LYS A 131 -23.94 24.25 3.39
N GLN A 132 -24.01 23.06 3.98
CA GLN A 132 -24.47 21.85 3.28
C GLN A 132 -25.98 21.94 3.04
N GLU A 133 -26.37 22.55 1.92
CA GLU A 133 -27.73 22.40 1.43
C GLU A 133 -27.97 20.95 0.98
N PRO A 134 -29.09 20.32 1.36
CA PRO A 134 -29.34 18.93 1.05
C PRO A 134 -29.72 18.75 -0.43
N GLN A 135 -28.70 18.65 -1.28
CA GLN A 135 -28.81 18.47 -2.74
C GLN A 135 -29.28 17.05 -3.13
N ASP A 136 -28.95 16.02 -2.34
CA ASP A 136 -29.35 14.63 -2.59
C ASP A 136 -30.50 14.19 -1.66
N VAL A 137 -31.39 13.32 -2.15
CA VAL A 137 -32.41 12.60 -1.37
C VAL A 137 -31.79 11.92 -0.14
N HIS A 138 -30.57 11.39 -0.25
CA HIS A 138 -29.90 10.78 0.90
C HIS A 138 -29.55 11.81 1.99
N MET A 139 -29.12 13.01 1.61
CA MET A 139 -28.87 14.12 2.55
C MET A 139 -30.17 14.59 3.20
N ARG A 140 -31.26 14.71 2.44
CA ARG A 140 -32.59 15.07 2.98
C ARG A 140 -33.13 14.05 3.98
N LEU A 141 -32.88 12.76 3.75
CA LEU A 141 -33.27 11.72 4.70
C LEU A 141 -32.37 11.70 5.94
N MET A 142 -31.11 12.13 5.81
CA MET A 142 -30.16 12.19 6.93
C MET A 142 -30.33 13.44 7.80
N SER A 143 -30.88 14.54 7.27
CA SER A 143 -31.10 15.78 8.03
C SER A 143 -32.03 15.62 9.24
N LYS A 144 -32.80 14.52 9.31
CA LYS A 144 -33.58 14.17 10.50
C LYS A 144 -32.69 13.80 11.70
N TYR A 145 -31.49 13.27 11.45
CA TYR A 145 -30.58 12.86 12.50
C TYR A 145 -29.71 14.01 12.97
N ARG A 146 -29.48 14.11 14.28
CA ARG A 146 -28.53 15.07 14.84
C ARG A 146 -27.12 14.67 14.44
N GLU A 147 -26.40 15.62 13.85
CA GLU A 147 -24.98 15.45 13.54
C GLU A 147 -24.15 15.29 14.82
N ALA A 148 -22.98 14.66 14.67
CA ALA A 148 -21.99 14.57 15.73
C ALA A 148 -21.29 15.93 15.82
N PRO A 149 -21.23 16.56 17.01
CA PRO A 149 -20.55 17.84 17.16
C PRO A 149 -19.06 17.74 16.79
N ASP A 150 -18.53 18.75 16.09
CA ASP A 150 -17.11 18.79 15.68
C ASP A 150 -16.14 18.67 16.86
N TRP A 151 -16.54 19.14 18.05
CA TRP A 151 -15.70 19.04 19.24
C TRP A 151 -15.46 17.60 19.71
N TRP A 152 -16.35 16.64 19.39
CA TRP A 152 -16.10 15.21 19.69
C TRP A 152 -14.86 14.71 18.92
N TYR A 153 -14.76 15.09 17.64
CA TYR A 153 -13.61 14.78 16.80
C TYR A 153 -12.36 15.51 17.28
N ALA A 154 -12.48 16.78 17.69
CA ALA A 154 -11.36 17.55 18.22
C ALA A 154 -10.78 16.96 19.51
N VAL A 155 -11.64 16.53 20.45
CA VAL A 155 -11.22 15.88 21.69
C VAL A 155 -10.56 14.53 21.40
N LEU A 156 -11.14 13.71 20.52
CA LEU A 156 -10.54 12.43 20.12
C LEU A 156 -9.18 12.64 19.46
N PHE A 157 -9.05 13.65 18.59
CA PHE A 157 -7.79 14.01 17.95
C PHE A 157 -6.74 14.44 18.98
N ALA A 158 -7.11 15.27 19.96
CA ALA A 158 -6.21 15.71 21.03
C ALA A 158 -5.73 14.52 21.89
N ILE A 159 -6.63 13.62 22.29
CA ILE A 159 -6.31 12.44 23.08
C ILE A 159 -5.38 11.50 22.29
N ALA A 160 -5.72 11.19 21.04
CA ALA A 160 -4.90 10.31 20.19
C ALA A 160 -3.50 10.91 19.91
N THR A 161 -3.42 12.23 19.72
CA THR A 161 -2.15 12.93 19.53
C THR A 161 -1.31 12.92 20.80
N ALA A 162 -1.93 13.11 21.97
CA ALA A 162 -1.25 13.04 23.26
C ALA A 162 -0.68 11.64 23.53
N PHE A 163 -1.46 10.58 23.30
CA PHE A 163 -0.98 9.20 23.42
C PHE A 163 0.15 8.90 22.44
N GLY A 164 0.06 9.37 21.19
CA GLY A 164 1.12 9.19 20.21
C GLY A 164 2.41 9.95 20.54
N LEU A 165 2.30 11.13 21.16
CA LEU A 165 3.47 11.85 21.65
C LEU A 165 4.08 11.16 22.87
N ALA A 166 3.25 10.64 23.78
CA ALA A 166 3.70 9.91 24.96
C ALA A 166 4.48 8.64 24.59
N THR A 167 4.08 7.91 23.56
CA THR A 167 4.84 6.73 23.07
C THR A 167 6.17 7.13 22.45
N VAL A 168 6.24 8.25 21.74
CA VAL A 168 7.49 8.76 21.15
C VAL A 168 8.48 9.22 22.23
N LEU A 169 8.00 9.88 23.28
CA LEU A 169 8.85 10.41 24.35
C LEU A 169 9.19 9.37 25.44
N GLY A 170 8.28 8.43 25.71
CA GLY A 170 8.42 7.46 26.79
C GLY A 170 9.37 6.30 26.51
N TYR A 171 9.68 6.05 25.23
CA TYR A 171 10.57 4.96 24.80
C TYR A 171 11.77 5.50 24.03
N SER A 172 12.85 4.71 23.92
CA SER A 172 14.05 5.03 23.13
C SER A 172 13.78 4.96 21.62
N SER A 173 12.89 5.83 21.15
CA SER A 173 12.26 5.82 19.82
C SER A 173 13.18 6.34 18.71
N GLN A 174 14.32 6.94 19.06
CA GLN A 174 15.22 7.68 18.15
C GLN A 174 14.53 8.83 17.38
N CYS A 175 13.25 9.10 17.64
CA CYS A 175 12.40 10.05 16.94
C CYS A 175 12.30 11.36 17.74
N PRO A 176 12.73 12.50 17.19
CA PRO A 176 12.49 13.80 17.82
C PRO A 176 10.99 14.12 17.92
N TRP A 177 10.58 14.81 18.98
CA TRP A 177 9.18 15.19 19.21
C TRP A 177 8.57 15.98 18.03
N TRP A 178 9.35 16.82 17.36
CA TRP A 178 8.88 17.62 16.22
C TRP A 178 8.58 16.75 14.99
N ALA A 179 9.31 15.65 14.80
CA ALA A 179 9.14 14.78 13.64
C ALA A 179 7.81 14.04 13.69
N TYR A 180 7.32 13.73 14.90
CA TYR A 180 5.97 13.22 15.10
C TYR A 180 4.90 14.16 14.53
N PHE A 181 4.95 15.46 14.84
CA PHE A 181 3.99 16.44 14.31
C PHE A 181 4.12 16.61 12.80
N VAL A 182 5.35 16.59 12.25
CA VAL A 182 5.56 16.64 10.81
C VAL A 182 4.92 15.42 10.12
N SER A 183 4.99 14.23 10.71
CA SER A 183 4.34 13.03 10.15
C SER A 183 2.82 13.18 10.04
N LEU A 184 2.18 13.83 11.02
CA LEU A 184 0.74 14.11 11.01
C LEU A 184 0.38 15.18 9.97
N ILE A 185 1.21 16.22 9.82
CA ILE A 185 1.01 17.27 8.80
C ILE A 185 1.09 16.68 7.39
N ILE A 186 2.07 15.80 7.13
CA ILE A 186 2.19 15.12 5.85
C ILE A 186 0.93 14.27 5.59
N ALA A 187 0.47 13.49 6.56
CA ALA A 187 -0.77 12.75 6.40
C ALA A 187 -1.94 13.68 6.03
N LEU A 188 -2.11 14.78 6.76
CA LEU A 188 -3.19 15.76 6.53
C LEU A 188 -3.19 16.30 5.09
N VAL A 189 -2.02 16.66 4.54
CA VAL A 189 -1.89 17.17 3.17
C VAL A 189 -2.34 16.13 2.14
N PHE A 190 -2.02 14.84 2.36
CA PHE A 190 -2.35 13.77 1.43
C PHE A 190 -3.75 13.18 1.65
N ILE A 191 -4.44 13.44 2.76
CA ILE A 191 -5.82 12.96 3.01
C ILE A 191 -6.75 13.36 1.87
N ILE A 192 -6.79 14.64 1.49
CA ILE A 192 -7.73 15.14 0.47
C ILE A 192 -7.51 14.45 -0.90
N PRO A 193 -6.33 14.52 -1.53
CA PRO A 193 -6.12 13.93 -2.86
C PRO A 193 -6.29 12.40 -2.84
N CYS A 194 -5.77 11.71 -1.83
CA CYS A 194 -5.83 10.26 -1.77
C CYS A 194 -7.24 9.73 -1.45
N CYS A 195 -8.01 10.40 -0.58
CA CYS A 195 -9.41 10.01 -0.32
C CYS A 195 -10.32 10.32 -1.51
N MET A 196 -10.05 11.40 -2.25
CA MET A 196 -10.82 11.73 -3.44
C MET A 196 -10.58 10.72 -4.56
N ILE A 197 -9.32 10.33 -4.80
CA ILE A 197 -8.99 9.28 -5.78
C ILE A 197 -9.63 7.97 -5.36
N LEU A 198 -9.51 7.57 -4.09
CA LEU A 198 -10.18 6.37 -3.57
C LEU A 198 -11.70 6.42 -3.80
N GLY A 199 -12.33 7.56 -3.55
CA GLY A 199 -13.77 7.74 -3.74
C GLY A 199 -14.24 7.62 -5.20
N ILE A 200 -13.36 7.90 -6.17
CA ILE A 200 -13.67 7.85 -7.62
C ILE A 200 -13.29 6.49 -8.22
N THR A 201 -12.11 5.98 -7.87
CA THR A 201 -11.47 4.84 -8.54
C THR A 201 -11.54 3.55 -7.73
N ASN A 202 -11.91 3.64 -6.45
CA ASN A 202 -11.88 2.52 -5.51
C ASN A 202 -10.46 1.92 -5.30
N ILE A 203 -9.40 2.67 -5.63
CA ILE A 203 -8.00 2.28 -5.44
C ILE A 203 -7.38 3.08 -4.30
N GLN A 204 -6.80 2.36 -3.34
CA GLN A 204 -6.13 2.96 -2.20
C GLN A 204 -4.69 3.33 -2.54
N LEU A 205 -4.39 4.63 -2.46
CA LEU A 205 -3.01 5.13 -2.51
C LEU A 205 -2.44 5.21 -1.09
N SER A 206 -1.18 4.81 -0.92
CA SER A 206 -0.50 4.71 0.38
C SER A 206 0.79 5.53 0.41
N LEU A 207 1.11 6.11 1.58
CA LEU A 207 2.34 6.87 1.85
C LEU A 207 3.54 5.99 2.25
N ASN A 208 3.43 4.67 2.10
CA ASN A 208 4.38 3.66 2.58
C ASN A 208 5.84 3.90 2.17
N VAL A 209 6.09 4.61 1.06
CA VAL A 209 7.43 4.90 0.52
C VAL A 209 7.84 6.36 0.69
N ILE A 210 6.96 7.33 0.40
CA ILE A 210 7.28 8.76 0.51
C ILE A 210 7.53 9.16 1.97
N SER A 211 6.75 8.62 2.90
CA SER A 211 6.92 8.98 4.30
C SER A 211 8.30 8.63 4.85
N PRO A 212 8.78 7.37 4.76
CA PRO A 212 10.13 7.04 5.21
C PRO A 212 11.21 7.71 4.35
N TYR A 213 10.94 7.99 3.06
CA TYR A 213 11.84 8.78 2.21
C TYR A 213 12.06 10.20 2.76
N LEU A 214 10.99 10.93 3.11
CA LEU A 214 11.10 12.27 3.70
C LEU A 214 11.73 12.21 5.10
N ALA A 215 11.30 11.24 5.93
CA ALA A 215 11.86 11.05 7.26
C ALA A 215 13.35 10.74 7.23
N GLY A 216 13.82 9.95 6.27
CA GLY A 216 15.24 9.61 6.10
C GLY A 216 16.12 10.82 5.75
N PHE A 217 15.57 11.85 5.11
CA PHE A 217 16.27 13.14 4.94
C PHE A 217 16.25 14.01 6.20
N MET A 218 15.17 13.95 6.96
CA MET A 218 14.98 14.77 8.16
C MET A 218 15.71 14.21 9.40
N ILE A 219 15.81 12.88 9.51
CA ILE A 219 16.41 12.16 10.64
C ILE A 219 17.35 11.06 10.09
N PRO A 220 18.47 11.44 9.47
CA PRO A 220 19.37 10.46 8.84
C PRO A 220 20.00 9.51 9.86
N GLY A 221 20.11 8.23 9.50
CA GLY A 221 20.83 7.21 10.28
C GLY A 221 20.11 6.71 11.53
N ARG A 222 18.83 7.07 11.72
CA ARG A 222 17.99 6.66 12.85
C ARG A 222 16.81 5.80 12.39
N PRO A 223 17.01 4.48 12.21
CA PRO A 223 15.99 3.62 11.63
C PRO A 223 14.70 3.55 12.43
N ILE A 224 14.77 3.48 13.76
CA ILE A 224 13.58 3.34 14.60
C ILE A 224 12.70 4.60 14.47
N GLY A 225 13.33 5.78 14.45
CA GLY A 225 12.61 7.04 14.31
C GLY A 225 11.92 7.18 12.95
N VAL A 226 12.60 6.79 11.87
CA VAL A 226 12.04 6.76 10.52
C VAL A 226 10.85 5.80 10.42
N MET A 227 10.90 4.65 11.11
CA MET A 227 9.78 3.70 11.11
C MET A 227 8.57 4.21 11.89
N ILE A 228 8.78 4.87 13.02
CA ILE A 228 7.69 5.50 13.78
C ILE A 228 7.02 6.60 12.95
N PHE A 229 7.81 7.46 12.30
CA PHE A 229 7.32 8.49 11.39
C PHE A 229 6.47 7.89 10.27
N LYS A 230 6.96 6.81 9.64
CA LYS A 230 6.27 6.06 8.60
C LYS A 230 4.92 5.52 9.07
N VAL A 231 4.87 4.90 10.25
CA VAL A 231 3.64 4.33 10.81
C VAL A 231 2.60 5.42 11.00
N TYR A 232 2.95 6.50 11.69
CA TYR A 232 1.99 7.58 11.96
C TYR A 232 1.46 8.21 10.68
N SER A 233 2.31 8.55 9.71
CA SER A 233 1.81 9.18 8.49
C SER A 233 0.98 8.23 7.62
N THR A 234 1.39 6.96 7.51
CA THR A 234 0.78 6.00 6.57
C THR A 234 -0.53 5.47 7.12
N ILE A 235 -0.56 5.14 8.41
CA ILE A 235 -1.76 4.60 9.06
C ILE A 235 -2.80 5.70 9.25
N VAL A 236 -2.42 6.94 9.58
CA VAL A 236 -3.39 8.06 9.66
C VAL A 236 -4.09 8.27 8.31
N LEU A 237 -3.34 8.26 7.21
CA LEU A 237 -3.94 8.34 5.88
C LEU A 237 -4.84 7.14 5.56
N GLY A 238 -4.36 5.93 5.84
CA GLY A 238 -5.12 4.70 5.61
C GLY A 238 -6.43 4.65 6.39
N GLN A 239 -6.40 5.06 7.66
CA GLN A 239 -7.59 5.17 8.51
C GLN A 239 -8.54 6.26 8.02
N ALA A 240 -8.04 7.40 7.55
CA ALA A 240 -8.89 8.45 6.96
C ALA A 240 -9.62 7.95 5.69
N GLN A 241 -8.93 7.13 4.88
CA GLN A 241 -9.49 6.49 3.69
C GLN A 241 -10.62 5.50 4.03
N THR A 242 -10.38 4.56 4.95
CA THR A 242 -11.38 3.58 5.37
C THR A 242 -12.54 4.23 6.14
N TYR A 243 -12.23 5.20 6.99
CA TYR A 243 -13.24 5.99 7.70
C TYR A 243 -14.18 6.74 6.74
N SER A 244 -13.63 7.29 5.65
CA SER A 244 -14.44 7.95 4.60
C SER A 244 -15.39 6.97 3.89
N GLN A 245 -14.95 5.71 3.69
CA GLN A 245 -15.81 4.65 3.14
C GLN A 245 -16.92 4.27 4.10
N ASP A 246 -16.60 4.11 5.39
CA ASP A 246 -17.57 3.81 6.43
C ASP A 246 -18.63 4.90 6.56
N LEU A 247 -18.22 6.17 6.51
CA LEU A 247 -19.16 7.31 6.53
C LEU A 247 -20.09 7.28 5.32
N LYS A 248 -19.57 6.97 4.13
CA LYS A 248 -20.39 6.82 2.92
C LYS A 248 -21.39 5.67 3.06
N LEU A 249 -20.95 4.53 3.61
CA LEU A 249 -21.81 3.39 3.87
C LEU A 249 -22.90 3.72 4.90
N ALA A 250 -22.53 4.33 6.03
CA ALA A 250 -23.45 4.75 7.08
C ALA A 250 -24.50 5.75 6.54
N HIS A 251 -24.08 6.69 5.71
CA HIS A 251 -24.95 7.67 5.06
C HIS A 251 -25.99 7.01 4.13
N TYR A 252 -25.60 5.93 3.44
CA TYR A 252 -26.51 5.16 2.60
C TYR A 252 -27.44 4.24 3.39
N MET A 253 -26.95 3.62 4.47
CA MET A 253 -27.72 2.78 5.39
C MET A 253 -28.64 3.57 6.33
N LYS A 254 -28.52 4.90 6.38
CA LYS A 254 -29.28 5.78 7.28
C LYS A 254 -29.02 5.52 8.76
N ILE A 255 -27.76 5.22 9.07
CA ILE A 255 -27.29 5.08 10.45
C ILE A 255 -27.04 6.50 11.02
N PRO A 256 -27.54 6.81 12.23
CA PRO A 256 -27.32 8.12 12.85
C PRO A 256 -25.82 8.43 13.05
N PRO A 257 -25.32 9.64 12.70
CA PRO A 257 -23.89 9.96 12.75
C PRO A 257 -23.23 9.76 14.11
N ARG A 258 -23.95 10.06 15.21
CA ARG A 258 -23.45 9.88 16.58
C ARG A 258 -23.19 8.42 16.94
N ILE A 259 -24.02 7.52 16.42
CA ILE A 259 -23.85 6.07 16.65
C ILE A 259 -22.66 5.58 15.82
N THR A 260 -22.54 6.04 14.57
CA THR A 260 -21.38 5.73 13.73
C THR A 260 -20.07 6.12 14.42
N PHE A 261 -19.98 7.34 14.97
CA PHE A 261 -18.82 7.81 15.73
C PHE A 261 -18.43 6.85 16.87
N TRP A 262 -19.36 6.58 17.80
CA TRP A 262 -19.07 5.71 18.94
C TRP A 262 -18.78 4.26 18.54
N SER A 263 -19.45 3.75 17.51
CA SER A 263 -19.20 2.40 16.99
C SER A 263 -17.76 2.25 16.51
N GLN A 264 -17.21 3.26 15.83
CA GLN A 264 -15.83 3.23 15.35
C GLN A 264 -14.84 3.38 16.51
N VAL A 265 -15.07 4.31 17.44
CA VAL A 265 -14.17 4.53 18.59
C VAL A 265 -14.06 3.28 19.46
N VAL A 266 -15.20 2.67 19.82
CA VAL A 266 -15.23 1.46 20.67
C VAL A 266 -14.56 0.28 19.96
N MET A 267 -14.86 0.07 18.68
CA MET A 267 -14.25 -1.03 17.92
C MET A 267 -12.75 -0.81 17.68
N SER A 268 -12.29 0.41 17.45
CA SER A 268 -10.85 0.72 17.34
C SER A 268 -10.11 0.45 18.64
N PHE A 269 -10.71 0.81 19.79
CA PHE A 269 -10.12 0.51 21.10
C PHE A 269 -10.06 -0.99 21.39
N TRP A 270 -11.14 -1.73 21.08
CA TRP A 270 -11.15 -3.18 21.23
C TRP A 270 -10.14 -3.86 20.31
N ALA A 271 -10.09 -3.47 19.03
CA ALA A 271 -9.22 -4.06 18.04
C ALA A 271 -7.73 -3.84 18.35
N SER A 272 -7.35 -2.72 18.98
CA SER A 272 -5.96 -2.47 19.38
C SER A 272 -5.50 -3.44 20.47
N ILE A 273 -6.35 -3.73 21.45
CA ILE A 273 -6.06 -4.70 22.53
C ILE A 273 -5.94 -6.11 21.96
N VAL A 274 -6.95 -6.55 21.20
CA VAL A 274 -6.99 -7.91 20.66
C VAL A 274 -5.81 -8.17 19.71
N GLN A 275 -5.48 -7.22 18.83
CA GLN A 275 -4.36 -7.41 17.90
C GLN A 275 -3.01 -7.56 18.62
N VAL A 276 -2.75 -6.76 19.66
CA VAL A 276 -1.51 -6.87 20.45
C VAL A 276 -1.48 -8.18 21.23
N ALA A 277 -2.61 -8.58 21.84
CA ALA A 277 -2.70 -9.82 22.59
C ALA A 277 -2.44 -11.05 21.69
N VAL A 278 -3.08 -11.11 20.53
CA VAL A 278 -2.89 -12.20 19.56
C VAL A 278 -1.45 -12.21 19.05
N MET A 279 -0.87 -11.05 18.69
CA MET A 279 0.53 -10.98 18.24
C MET A 279 1.50 -11.52 19.29
N ASN A 280 1.37 -11.09 20.55
CA ASN A 280 2.24 -11.55 21.64
C ASN A 280 2.05 -13.05 21.90
N TRP A 281 0.80 -13.55 21.83
CA TRP A 281 0.53 -14.97 21.96
C TRP A 281 1.18 -15.78 20.83
N THR A 282 1.04 -15.34 19.57
CA THR A 282 1.63 -16.01 18.41
C THR A 282 3.15 -16.10 18.50
N LEU A 283 3.83 -15.00 18.87
CA LEU A 283 5.30 -14.98 18.99
C LEU A 283 5.82 -15.80 20.17
N SER A 284 5.03 -15.98 21.22
CA SER A 284 5.44 -16.75 22.41
C SER A 284 5.19 -18.25 22.27
N ASN A 285 4.19 -18.66 21.49
CA ASN A 285 3.79 -20.07 21.36
C ASN A 285 4.31 -20.76 20.10
N ILE A 286 4.62 -20.01 19.04
CA ILE A 286 5.10 -20.58 17.78
C ILE A 286 6.63 -20.43 17.72
N PRO A 287 7.41 -21.52 17.93
CA PRO A 287 8.86 -21.46 17.87
C PRO A 287 9.30 -21.12 16.44
N ASN A 288 10.28 -20.23 16.26
CA ASN A 288 10.75 -19.76 14.94
C ASN A 288 9.65 -19.16 14.05
N ALA A 289 8.66 -18.48 14.63
CA ALA A 289 7.71 -17.67 13.88
C ALA A 289 8.45 -16.68 12.94
N CYS A 290 7.93 -16.47 11.73
CA CYS A 290 8.52 -15.66 10.66
C CYS A 290 9.74 -16.25 9.93
N ALA A 291 10.26 -17.43 10.31
CA ALA A 291 11.33 -18.12 9.58
C ALA A 291 10.83 -18.60 8.20
N SER A 292 11.73 -18.74 7.22
CA SER A 292 11.36 -19.18 5.86
C SER A 292 11.07 -20.68 5.78
N ASP A 293 11.64 -21.44 6.69
CA ASP A 293 11.61 -22.90 6.83
C ASP A 293 10.64 -23.37 7.93
N GLN A 294 9.78 -22.48 8.43
CA GLN A 294 8.78 -22.84 9.41
C GLN A 294 7.86 -23.95 8.87
N THR A 295 7.72 -25.05 9.62
CA THR A 295 6.95 -26.25 9.22
C THR A 295 5.49 -25.93 8.93
N SER A 296 4.88 -25.05 9.74
CA SER A 296 3.51 -24.57 9.55
C SER A 296 3.39 -23.34 8.64
N HIS A 297 4.47 -22.95 7.95
CA HIS A 297 4.50 -21.82 7.01
C HIS A 297 4.03 -20.46 7.57
N PHE A 298 4.17 -20.22 8.88
CA PHE A 298 3.97 -18.90 9.49
C PHE A 298 5.08 -17.93 9.08
N THR A 299 5.04 -17.48 7.84
CA THR A 299 5.94 -16.48 7.27
C THR A 299 5.40 -15.08 7.55
N CYS A 300 6.29 -14.10 7.76
CA CYS A 300 5.93 -12.71 8.05
C CYS A 300 6.30 -11.78 6.90
N PRO A 301 5.63 -11.86 5.75
CA PRO A 301 6.00 -11.10 4.55
C PRO A 301 5.89 -9.59 4.76
N ASN A 302 4.82 -9.12 5.43
CA ASN A 302 4.65 -7.71 5.76
C ASN A 302 5.74 -7.21 6.70
N GLY A 303 6.09 -8.00 7.72
CA GLY A 303 7.18 -7.69 8.64
C GLY A 303 8.53 -7.60 7.93
N ARG A 304 8.80 -8.52 7.00
CA ARG A 304 10.02 -8.50 6.17
C ARG A 304 10.10 -7.26 5.28
N THR A 305 9.03 -6.92 4.55
CA THR A 305 9.01 -5.71 3.72
C THR A 305 9.16 -4.44 4.57
N PHE A 306 8.53 -4.41 5.76
CA PHE A 306 8.65 -3.30 6.70
C PHE A 306 10.10 -3.17 7.22
N PHE A 307 10.75 -4.28 7.54
CA PHE A 307 12.16 -4.33 7.94
C PHE A 307 13.09 -3.91 6.80
N SER A 308 12.94 -4.45 5.58
CA SER A 308 13.71 -4.04 4.40
C SER A 308 13.61 -2.54 4.14
N SER A 309 12.40 -1.98 4.26
CA SER A 309 12.13 -0.54 4.13
C SER A 309 12.87 0.29 5.20
N SER A 310 13.00 -0.22 6.43
CA SER A 310 13.76 0.44 7.50
C SER A 310 15.25 0.56 7.18
N ILE A 311 15.81 -0.43 6.49
CA ILE A 311 17.23 -0.40 6.12
C ILE A 311 17.44 0.59 4.98
N THR A 312 16.61 0.52 3.93
CA THR A 312 16.68 1.41 2.76
C THR A 312 16.57 2.88 3.18
N TRP A 313 15.55 3.24 3.95
CA TRP A 313 15.23 4.64 4.23
C TRP A 313 15.76 5.15 5.57
N GLY A 314 15.83 4.28 6.58
CA GLY A 314 16.19 4.65 7.94
C GLY A 314 17.69 4.51 8.24
N VAL A 315 18.29 3.39 7.85
CA VAL A 315 19.71 3.10 8.11
C VAL A 315 20.60 3.79 7.07
N ILE A 316 20.52 3.36 5.80
CA ILE A 316 21.39 3.86 4.73
C ILE A 316 21.01 5.30 4.34
N GLY A 317 19.71 5.52 4.22
CA GLY A 317 19.10 6.81 3.95
C GLY A 317 18.95 7.11 2.45
N PRO A 318 17.99 7.98 2.10
CA PRO A 318 17.65 8.30 0.71
C PRO A 318 18.79 9.00 -0.04
N GLN A 319 19.63 9.77 0.65
CA GLN A 319 20.75 10.50 0.03
C GLN A 319 21.80 9.55 -0.56
N ARG A 320 22.11 8.44 0.12
CA ARG A 320 23.11 7.46 -0.36
C ARG A 320 22.54 6.53 -1.42
N MET A 321 21.26 6.17 -1.31
CA MET A 321 20.64 5.24 -2.27
C MET A 321 20.13 5.90 -3.54
N PHE A 322 19.60 7.13 -3.46
CA PHE A 322 18.91 7.82 -4.56
C PHE A 322 19.52 9.19 -4.90
N GLY A 323 20.60 9.61 -4.23
CA GLY A 323 21.29 10.87 -4.48
C GLY A 323 22.13 10.89 -5.77
N PRO A 324 22.74 12.03 -6.12
CA PRO A 324 23.65 12.13 -7.26
C PRO A 324 24.81 11.11 -7.12
N GLY A 325 25.11 10.36 -8.18
CA GLY A 325 26.18 9.35 -8.18
C GLY A 325 25.83 8.00 -7.54
N SER A 326 24.62 7.83 -7.00
CA SER A 326 24.15 6.55 -6.43
C SER A 326 23.62 5.57 -7.49
N ILE A 327 23.54 4.28 -7.12
CA ILE A 327 23.03 3.20 -7.98
C ILE A 327 21.60 3.50 -8.47
N TYR A 328 20.74 4.07 -7.61
CA TYR A 328 19.33 4.33 -7.94
C TYR A 328 19.06 5.81 -8.28
N ALA A 329 20.07 6.58 -8.67
CA ALA A 329 19.93 8.01 -9.00
C ALA A 329 18.87 8.31 -10.09
N ALA A 330 18.68 7.36 -11.02
CA ALA A 330 17.70 7.46 -12.11
C ALA A 330 16.24 7.49 -11.62
N PHE A 331 15.96 6.97 -10.42
CA PHE A 331 14.60 6.91 -9.87
C PHE A 331 14.03 8.29 -9.55
N ARG A 332 14.87 9.33 -9.49
CA ARG A 332 14.41 10.72 -9.33
C ARG A 332 13.56 11.20 -10.52
N TRP A 333 13.75 10.63 -11.72
CA TRP A 333 12.93 10.96 -12.88
C TRP A 333 11.46 10.54 -12.71
N PHE A 334 11.16 9.60 -11.81
CA PHE A 334 9.78 9.22 -11.54
C PHE A 334 8.94 10.35 -10.93
N TRP A 335 9.56 11.31 -10.22
CA TRP A 335 8.87 12.53 -9.77
C TRP A 335 8.32 13.32 -10.97
N LEU A 336 9.13 13.43 -12.03
CA LEU A 336 8.74 14.12 -13.26
C LEU A 336 7.72 13.31 -14.06
N VAL A 337 7.89 11.99 -14.15
CA VAL A 337 6.88 11.10 -14.78
C VAL A 337 5.52 11.26 -14.08
N GLY A 338 5.51 11.27 -12.75
CA GLY A 338 4.31 11.49 -11.95
C GLY A 338 3.66 12.84 -12.18
N ALA A 339 4.45 13.92 -12.36
CA ALA A 339 3.92 15.25 -12.63
C ALA A 339 3.38 15.40 -14.06
N LEU A 340 4.12 14.87 -15.05
CA LEU A 340 3.84 15.06 -16.46
C LEU A 340 2.73 14.15 -16.97
N LEU A 341 2.62 12.91 -16.47
CA LEU A 341 1.65 11.93 -16.99
C LEU A 341 0.18 12.39 -16.85
N PRO A 342 -0.29 12.93 -15.70
CA PRO A 342 -1.64 13.49 -15.60
C PRO A 342 -1.86 14.69 -16.51
N ILE A 343 -0.85 15.55 -16.70
CA ILE A 343 -0.93 16.72 -17.59
C ILE A 343 -1.02 16.26 -19.04
N ALA A 344 -0.20 15.29 -19.44
CA ALA A 344 -0.21 14.70 -20.76
C ALA A 344 -1.59 14.08 -21.07
N PHE A 345 -2.19 13.33 -20.14
CA PHE A 345 -3.55 12.81 -20.31
C PHE A 345 -4.59 13.92 -20.39
N TYR A 346 -4.46 14.98 -19.59
CA TYR A 346 -5.38 16.12 -19.65
C TYR A 346 -5.32 16.80 -21.02
N VAL A 347 -4.12 17.08 -21.52
CA VAL A 347 -3.89 17.68 -22.84
C VAL A 347 -4.39 16.74 -23.95
N LEU A 348 -4.09 15.45 -23.87
CA LEU A 348 -4.52 14.46 -24.85
C LEU A 348 -6.05 14.37 -24.94
N THR A 349 -6.77 14.42 -23.81
CA THR A 349 -8.24 14.41 -23.80
C THR A 349 -8.87 15.70 -24.34
N ARG A 350 -8.13 16.81 -24.36
CA ARG A 350 -8.56 18.09 -24.96
C ARG A 350 -8.36 18.10 -26.47
N PHE A 351 -7.25 17.53 -26.96
CA PHE A 351 -6.95 17.46 -28.39
C PHE A 351 -7.73 16.35 -29.09
N PHE A 352 -7.78 15.17 -28.49
CA PHE A 352 -8.50 14.02 -29.04
C PHE A 352 -9.82 13.86 -28.29
N SER A 353 -10.92 14.26 -28.91
CA SER A 353 -12.28 14.18 -28.35
C SER A 353 -12.82 12.73 -28.24
N GLN A 354 -11.93 11.74 -28.18
CA GLN A 354 -12.31 10.33 -28.06
C GLN A 354 -12.78 10.02 -26.64
N LYS A 355 -13.98 9.43 -26.53
CA LYS A 355 -14.63 9.12 -25.25
C LYS A 355 -13.82 8.14 -24.39
N GLN A 356 -12.96 7.34 -25.01
CA GLN A 356 -12.14 6.31 -24.39
C GLN A 356 -10.96 6.88 -23.60
N LEU A 357 -10.37 7.99 -24.06
CA LEU A 357 -9.20 8.60 -23.41
C LEU A 357 -9.54 9.25 -22.07
N ARG A 358 -10.81 9.59 -21.85
CA ARG A 358 -11.31 10.14 -20.57
C ARG A 358 -11.26 9.13 -19.43
N PHE A 359 -11.09 7.84 -19.72
CA PHE A 359 -11.01 6.80 -18.71
C PHE A 359 -9.57 6.55 -18.22
N LEU A 360 -8.56 7.21 -18.79
CA LEU A 360 -7.17 7.07 -18.34
C LEU A 360 -6.94 7.87 -17.05
N HIS A 361 -6.44 7.19 -16.02
CA HIS A 361 -6.15 7.76 -14.70
C HIS A 361 -4.70 7.46 -14.30
N ALA A 362 -3.82 8.43 -14.54
CA ALA A 362 -2.39 8.35 -14.22
C ALA A 362 -2.10 7.94 -12.76
N PRO A 363 -2.76 8.49 -11.72
CA PRO A 363 -2.48 8.08 -10.34
C PRO A 363 -2.81 6.61 -10.07
N VAL A 364 -3.82 6.06 -10.74
CA VAL A 364 -4.20 4.64 -10.61
C VAL A 364 -3.16 3.77 -11.31
N MET A 365 -2.76 4.13 -12.53
CA MET A 365 -1.77 3.36 -13.30
C MET A 365 -0.42 3.26 -12.58
N LEU A 366 -0.01 4.32 -11.89
CA LEU A 366 1.26 4.38 -11.16
C LEU A 366 1.14 3.86 -9.72
N GLY A 367 -0.02 4.03 -9.07
CA GLY A 367 -0.19 3.80 -7.64
C GLY A 367 -0.88 2.50 -7.24
N ALA A 368 -1.53 1.80 -8.18
CA ALA A 368 -2.24 0.56 -7.88
C ALA A 368 -1.31 -0.54 -7.35
N MET A 369 -0.03 -0.53 -7.70
CA MET A 369 0.93 -1.57 -7.27
C MET A 369 1.60 -1.29 -5.92
N SER A 370 1.04 -0.42 -5.08
CA SER A 370 1.66 -0.04 -3.79
C SER A 370 1.96 -1.22 -2.84
N TRP A 371 1.28 -2.36 -3.04
CA TRP A 371 1.46 -3.61 -2.30
C TRP A 371 2.50 -4.58 -2.90
N LEU A 372 3.13 -4.24 -4.02
CA LEU A 372 4.10 -5.10 -4.70
C LEU A 372 5.53 -4.70 -4.33
N PRO A 373 6.34 -5.50 -3.61
CA PRO A 373 6.02 -6.71 -2.85
C PRO A 373 5.42 -6.41 -1.45
N PRO A 374 4.73 -7.37 -0.78
CA PRO A 374 4.79 -8.82 -1.02
C PRO A 374 3.77 -9.38 -2.02
N ALA A 375 2.82 -8.58 -2.49
CA ALA A 375 1.91 -9.04 -3.55
C ALA A 375 2.71 -9.40 -4.80
N THR A 376 2.18 -10.32 -5.62
CA THR A 376 2.77 -10.69 -6.90
C THR A 376 1.96 -10.08 -8.04
N PRO A 377 2.53 -9.95 -9.25
CA PRO A 377 1.77 -9.51 -10.42
C PRO A 377 0.53 -10.38 -10.66
N LEU A 378 0.60 -11.67 -10.30
CA LEU A 378 -0.52 -12.62 -10.33
C LEU A 378 -1.69 -12.17 -9.47
N SER A 379 -1.45 -11.62 -8.27
CA SER A 379 -2.52 -11.13 -7.40
C SER A 379 -3.31 -10.00 -8.08
N PHE A 380 -2.61 -9.09 -8.77
CA PHE A 380 -3.23 -7.98 -9.48
C PHE A 380 -3.94 -8.40 -10.77
N THR A 381 -3.35 -9.34 -11.55
CA THR A 381 -4.02 -9.87 -12.75
C THR A 381 -5.27 -10.66 -12.38
N SER A 382 -5.23 -11.51 -11.35
CA SER A 382 -6.41 -12.23 -10.85
C SER A 382 -7.51 -11.27 -10.38
N TRP A 383 -7.16 -10.27 -9.57
CA TRP A 383 -8.09 -9.22 -9.14
C TRP A 383 -8.77 -8.53 -10.33
N ALA A 384 -7.98 -8.15 -11.34
CA ALA A 384 -8.50 -7.46 -12.50
C ALA A 384 -9.29 -8.38 -13.44
N MET A 385 -8.92 -9.65 -13.59
CA MET A 385 -9.68 -10.63 -14.38
C MET A 385 -11.06 -10.87 -13.80
N VAL A 386 -11.15 -11.14 -12.49
CA VAL A 386 -12.44 -11.31 -11.80
C VAL A 386 -13.25 -10.01 -11.89
N GLY A 387 -12.61 -8.88 -11.59
CA GLY A 387 -13.21 -7.56 -11.67
C GLY A 387 -13.80 -7.23 -13.05
N LEU A 388 -13.07 -7.50 -14.14
CA LEU A 388 -13.54 -7.30 -15.52
C LEU A 388 -14.65 -8.30 -15.89
N THR A 389 -14.57 -9.54 -15.44
CA THR A 389 -15.62 -10.54 -15.69
C THR A 389 -16.95 -10.07 -15.12
N PHE A 390 -16.97 -9.59 -13.86
CA PHE A 390 -18.20 -9.09 -13.25
C PHE A 390 -18.62 -7.72 -13.78
N ASN A 391 -17.71 -6.75 -13.87
CA ASN A 391 -18.05 -5.36 -14.17
C ASN A 391 -18.14 -5.03 -15.67
N TRP A 392 -17.43 -5.75 -16.54
CA TRP A 392 -17.47 -5.53 -17.98
C TRP A 392 -18.36 -6.55 -18.68
N TRP A 393 -18.17 -7.84 -18.42
CA TRP A 393 -18.92 -8.89 -19.14
C TRP A 393 -20.32 -9.13 -18.56
N ILE A 394 -20.42 -9.51 -17.28
CA ILE A 394 -21.71 -9.82 -16.62
C ILE A 394 -22.60 -8.58 -16.55
N ARG A 395 -22.05 -7.41 -16.21
CA ARG A 395 -22.84 -6.16 -16.17
C ARG A 395 -23.44 -5.78 -17.52
N ARG A 396 -22.74 -6.04 -18.65
CA ARG A 396 -23.25 -5.74 -20.00
C ARG A 396 -24.31 -6.75 -20.46
N ARG A 397 -24.09 -8.04 -20.19
CA ARG A 397 -24.98 -9.12 -20.67
C ARG A 397 -26.17 -9.39 -19.74
N TYR A 398 -25.97 -9.26 -18.43
CA TYR A 398 -26.93 -9.63 -17.38
C TYR A 398 -27.09 -8.51 -16.34
N ASN A 399 -27.34 -7.28 -16.78
CA ASN A 399 -27.45 -6.09 -15.91
C ASN A 399 -28.51 -6.25 -14.79
N GLY A 400 -29.62 -6.94 -15.06
CA GLY A 400 -30.66 -7.21 -14.07
C GLY A 400 -30.16 -8.04 -12.89
N TRP A 401 -29.34 -9.07 -13.16
CA TRP A 401 -28.70 -9.87 -12.13
C TRP A 401 -27.62 -9.07 -11.41
N TRP A 402 -26.73 -8.40 -12.16
CA TRP A 402 -25.61 -7.65 -11.60
C TRP A 402 -26.09 -6.58 -10.60
N SER A 403 -27.09 -5.79 -10.98
CA SER A 403 -27.64 -4.73 -10.11
C SER A 403 -28.39 -5.23 -8.87
N THR A 404 -28.82 -6.49 -8.86
CA THR A 404 -29.64 -7.07 -7.79
C THR A 404 -28.82 -7.93 -6.83
N TYR A 405 -27.94 -8.78 -7.37
CA TYR A 405 -27.30 -9.87 -6.63
C TYR A 405 -25.77 -9.76 -6.54
N ASN A 406 -25.09 -8.97 -7.39
CA ASN A 406 -23.63 -8.93 -7.43
C ASN A 406 -23.00 -8.61 -6.06
N TYR A 407 -23.60 -7.70 -5.31
CA TYR A 407 -23.17 -7.37 -3.96
C TYR A 407 -23.31 -8.55 -2.97
N ILE A 408 -24.43 -9.27 -3.03
CA ILE A 408 -24.65 -10.45 -2.18
C ILE A 408 -23.66 -11.54 -2.55
N THR A 409 -23.43 -11.77 -3.84
CA THR A 409 -22.43 -12.72 -4.34
C THR A 409 -21.02 -12.36 -3.86
N ALA A 410 -20.63 -11.09 -3.94
CA ALA A 410 -19.32 -10.63 -3.47
C ALA A 410 -19.17 -10.84 -1.95
N ALA A 411 -20.15 -10.44 -1.15
CA ALA A 411 -20.15 -10.67 0.28
C ALA A 411 -20.14 -12.17 0.65
N ALA A 412 -20.82 -13.01 -0.13
CA ALA A 412 -20.83 -14.46 0.06
C ALA A 412 -19.48 -15.11 -0.28
N LEU A 413 -18.76 -14.63 -1.31
CA LEU A 413 -17.41 -15.09 -1.64
C LEU A 413 -16.42 -14.75 -0.54
N ASP A 414 -16.47 -13.51 -0.01
CA ASP A 414 -15.59 -13.08 1.09
C ASP A 414 -15.88 -13.87 2.38
N SER A 415 -17.16 -14.03 2.74
CA SER A 415 -17.56 -14.81 3.93
C SER A 415 -17.22 -16.29 3.76
N GLY A 416 -17.42 -16.84 2.56
CA GLY A 416 -17.12 -18.22 2.22
C GLY A 416 -15.64 -18.53 2.35
N LEU A 417 -14.76 -17.61 1.91
CA LEU A 417 -13.32 -17.76 2.08
C LEU A 417 -12.93 -17.83 3.56
N ILE A 418 -13.50 -16.97 4.41
CA ILE A 418 -13.21 -16.95 5.86
C ILE A 418 -13.67 -18.26 6.51
N ILE A 419 -14.90 -18.69 6.23
CA ILE A 419 -15.45 -19.94 6.77
C ILE A 419 -14.61 -21.13 6.30
N ALA A 420 -14.27 -21.21 5.01
CA ALA A 420 -13.42 -22.27 4.47
C ALA A 420 -12.04 -22.27 5.15
N THR A 421 -11.44 -21.10 5.38
CA THR A 421 -10.15 -20.98 6.08
C THR A 421 -10.23 -21.51 7.51
N LEU A 422 -11.30 -21.19 8.24
CA LEU A 422 -11.52 -21.72 9.59
C LEU A 422 -11.70 -23.24 9.58
N VAL A 423 -12.47 -23.77 8.63
CA VAL A 423 -12.66 -25.22 8.47
C VAL A 423 -11.33 -25.89 8.15
N ILE A 424 -10.55 -25.39 7.19
CA ILE A 424 -9.23 -25.93 6.85
C ILE A 424 -8.30 -25.88 8.07
N PHE A 425 -8.27 -24.77 8.80
CA PHE A 425 -7.42 -24.63 9.98
C PHE A 425 -7.78 -25.66 11.06
N PHE A 426 -9.06 -25.75 11.45
CA PHE A 426 -9.49 -26.64 12.53
C PHE A 426 -9.56 -28.12 12.13
N ALA A 427 -9.84 -28.43 10.87
CA ALA A 427 -10.01 -29.81 10.41
C ALA A 427 -8.74 -30.43 9.80
N ILE A 428 -7.80 -29.62 9.29
CA ILE A 428 -6.60 -30.10 8.61
C ILE A 428 -5.34 -29.62 9.34
N THR A 429 -5.18 -28.31 9.51
CA THR A 429 -3.92 -27.73 10.01
C THR A 429 -3.66 -28.05 11.48
N LEU A 430 -4.65 -27.85 12.34
CA LEU A 430 -4.56 -28.08 13.78
C LEU A 430 -4.39 -29.58 14.15
N PRO A 431 -5.13 -30.53 13.54
CA PRO A 431 -4.92 -31.95 13.75
C PRO A 431 -3.75 -32.54 12.95
N GLU A 432 -2.96 -31.72 12.26
CA GLU A 432 -1.79 -32.13 11.46
C GLU A 432 -2.09 -33.26 10.43
N VAL A 433 -3.27 -33.19 9.80
CA VAL A 433 -3.70 -34.21 8.83
C VAL A 433 -2.84 -34.11 7.56
N SER A 434 -2.31 -35.25 7.12
CA SER A 434 -1.54 -35.35 5.88
C SER A 434 -2.45 -35.09 4.67
N VAL A 435 -2.30 -33.90 4.08
CA VAL A 435 -3.04 -33.49 2.88
C VAL A 435 -2.47 -34.24 1.67
N PRO A 436 -3.31 -34.74 0.74
CA PRO A 436 -2.80 -35.38 -0.48
C PRO A 436 -1.89 -34.42 -1.25
N ALA A 437 -0.69 -34.90 -1.60
CA ALA A 437 0.23 -34.16 -2.43
C ALA A 437 -0.30 -34.06 -3.86
N TRP A 438 -0.57 -32.84 -4.33
CA TRP A 438 -0.95 -32.57 -5.70
C TRP A 438 -0.14 -31.38 -6.25
N TRP A 439 -0.22 -31.15 -7.55
CA TRP A 439 0.62 -30.16 -8.24
C TRP A 439 0.56 -28.76 -7.61
N GLY A 440 -0.59 -28.34 -7.06
CA GLY A 440 -0.77 -27.05 -6.41
C GLY A 440 -0.34 -26.99 -4.94
N SER A 441 -0.13 -28.13 -4.28
CA SER A 441 0.35 -28.17 -2.88
C SER A 441 1.85 -28.43 -2.75
N VAL A 442 2.48 -29.06 -3.75
CA VAL A 442 3.92 -29.39 -3.72
C VAL A 442 4.66 -28.69 -4.86
N GLY A 443 4.22 -28.92 -6.10
CA GLY A 443 4.95 -28.47 -7.30
C GLY A 443 5.13 -26.96 -7.40
N VAL A 444 4.19 -26.16 -6.86
CA VAL A 444 4.33 -24.70 -6.83
C VAL A 444 5.52 -24.24 -5.98
N PHE A 445 5.85 -24.98 -4.91
CA PHE A 445 6.91 -24.62 -3.98
C PHE A 445 8.31 -25.08 -4.42
N GLU A 446 8.39 -26.04 -5.35
CA GLU A 446 9.64 -26.56 -5.91
C GLU A 446 10.15 -25.74 -7.10
N THR A 447 9.37 -24.76 -7.56
CA THR A 447 9.78 -23.88 -8.67
C THR A 447 10.97 -23.01 -8.28
N MET A 448 11.84 -22.70 -9.25
CA MET A 448 12.97 -21.78 -9.05
C MET A 448 12.52 -20.40 -8.55
N ASP A 449 11.31 -19.97 -8.92
CA ASP A 449 10.71 -18.72 -8.45
C ASP A 449 10.35 -18.78 -6.96
N SER A 450 9.78 -19.90 -6.51
CA SER A 450 9.47 -20.12 -5.08
C SER A 450 10.73 -20.27 -4.24
N LEU A 451 11.72 -21.00 -4.77
CA LEU A 451 13.02 -21.20 -4.11
C LEU A 451 13.92 -19.96 -4.13
N GLY A 452 13.58 -18.95 -4.93
CA GLY A 452 14.39 -17.73 -5.10
C GLY A 452 15.71 -17.95 -5.83
N THR A 453 15.86 -19.09 -6.51
CA THR A 453 17.07 -19.47 -7.27
C THR A 453 17.02 -19.04 -8.73
N ALA A 454 15.93 -18.41 -9.17
CA ALA A 454 15.78 -17.80 -10.49
C ALA A 454 16.68 -16.54 -10.65
N ILE A 455 18.00 -16.76 -10.72
CA ILE A 455 19.04 -15.75 -10.86
C ILE A 455 19.82 -16.05 -12.14
N ARG A 456 20.17 -15.01 -12.92
CA ARG A 456 20.83 -15.18 -14.23
C ARG A 456 22.33 -15.37 -14.13
N LYS A 457 22.98 -14.71 -13.16
CA LYS A 457 24.41 -14.81 -12.90
C LYS A 457 24.66 -15.05 -11.42
N THR A 458 25.54 -15.97 -11.10
CA THR A 458 26.06 -16.15 -9.74
C THR A 458 27.46 -15.55 -9.64
N VAL A 459 27.80 -15.03 -8.47
CA VAL A 459 29.12 -14.50 -8.15
C VAL A 459 30.01 -15.68 -7.77
N ALA A 460 31.25 -15.71 -8.26
CA ALA A 460 32.21 -16.74 -7.89
C ALA A 460 32.69 -16.53 -6.44
N ASP A 461 33.17 -17.60 -5.80
CA ASP A 461 33.65 -17.54 -4.42
C ASP A 461 34.77 -16.50 -4.25
N GLY A 462 34.54 -15.51 -3.40
CA GLY A 462 35.48 -14.42 -3.12
C GLY A 462 35.37 -13.21 -4.04
N GLU A 463 34.54 -13.24 -5.08
CA GLU A 463 34.24 -12.09 -5.93
C GLU A 463 33.10 -11.24 -5.36
N THR A 464 33.00 -10.00 -5.83
CA THR A 464 31.89 -9.09 -5.50
C THR A 464 31.36 -8.42 -6.75
N PHE A 465 30.05 -8.22 -6.84
CA PHE A 465 29.44 -7.44 -7.91
C PHE A 465 29.03 -6.04 -7.41
N GLY A 466 28.95 -5.07 -8.33
CA GLY A 466 28.54 -3.70 -7.99
C GLY A 466 29.61 -2.63 -8.25
N PRO A 467 29.33 -1.38 -7.85
CA PRO A 467 30.32 -0.31 -7.91
C PRO A 467 31.44 -0.56 -6.89
N LYS A 468 32.67 -0.14 -7.20
CA LYS A 468 33.83 -0.28 -6.29
C LYS A 468 33.88 0.76 -5.17
N THR A 469 33.07 1.81 -5.27
CA THR A 469 32.99 2.92 -4.30
C THR A 469 31.53 3.28 -4.07
N TRP A 470 31.14 3.55 -2.82
CA TRP A 470 29.76 3.84 -2.43
C TRP A 470 29.66 4.70 -1.15
#